data_AF-A0A5Q0LLK5-F1
#
_entry.id   AF-A0A5Q0LLK5-F1
#
_cell.length_a   1.000
_cell.length_b   1.000
_cell.length_c   1.000
_cell.angle_alpha   90.00
_cell.angle_beta   90.00
_cell.angle_gamma   90.00
#
_symmetry.space_group_name_H-M   'P 1'
#
loop_
_entity.id
_entity.type
_entity.pdbx_description
1 polymer ?
#
loop_
_entity_poly.entity_id
_entity_poly.type
_entity_poly.pdbx_seq_one_letter_code
_entity_poly.pdbx_strand_id
1 'polypeptide(L)'
;MSMTPPPGWYRDPSYPLVERWWDGTAWTDHRRQPGTLPVPLAPPERGGRGPGRAKAVALVAAGAVLVTSIVTGVLVLGRNDGSDGAAAARTTPPGTPSAPSKGRSPSVPSTTGPRSGAPSVVVDELNGITLPLPGGWVEPRDAAEDDLVLTTPGTYDCPGDPGLCRRGRVVSRTVTANAEDSPKTLAEQDIDDAANTAYDRDALGDRPYRGITSHRLLKAGSVAVAGRAGYLVRWRVRTGVGPGGYVESLAFASSVGSQAPVIVRFAFDAGADGPPLADMDRITEGIRATGDAGTGGGVGSSIGPSR
;
A
#
# COMPACT_ATOMS: atom_id res chain seq x y z
N MET A 1 11.07 6.31 -52.36
CA MET A 1 9.95 5.41 -52.03
C MET A 1 10.07 5.07 -50.56
N SER A 2 9.18 5.59 -49.71
CA SER A 2 9.21 5.31 -48.28
C SER A 2 8.65 3.90 -48.06
N MET A 3 9.49 2.97 -47.60
CA MET A 3 9.02 1.66 -47.17
C MET A 3 8.44 1.79 -45.76
N THR A 4 7.12 1.73 -45.66
CA THR A 4 6.43 1.56 -44.39
C THR A 4 6.75 0.16 -43.85
N PRO A 5 7.14 0.02 -42.58
CA PRO A 5 7.41 -1.30 -41.99
C PRO A 5 6.19 -2.23 -42.08
N PRO A 6 6.41 -3.54 -42.28
CA PRO A 6 5.32 -4.52 -42.27
C PRO A 6 4.64 -4.59 -40.89
N PRO A 7 3.44 -5.15 -40.78
CA PRO A 7 2.77 -5.32 -39.49
C PRO A 7 3.62 -6.15 -38.52
N GLY A 8 3.77 -5.70 -37.27
CA GLY A 8 4.67 -6.33 -36.30
C GLY A 8 4.81 -5.59 -34.98
N TRP A 9 5.56 -6.18 -34.06
CA TRP A 9 5.95 -5.54 -32.80
C TRP A 9 7.21 -4.70 -33.00
N TYR A 10 7.14 -3.43 -32.63
CA TYR A 10 8.24 -2.47 -32.76
C TYR A 10 8.35 -1.66 -31.47
N ARG A 11 9.52 -1.07 -31.20
CA ARG A 11 9.71 -0.20 -30.04
C ARG A 11 8.71 0.97 -30.08
N ASP A 12 8.01 1.20 -28.97
CA ASP A 12 7.07 2.32 -28.87
C ASP A 12 7.86 3.65 -28.89
N PRO A 13 7.62 4.55 -29.88
CA PRO A 13 8.29 5.84 -29.94
C PRO A 13 8.01 6.74 -28.74
N SER A 14 6.89 6.54 -28.05
CA SER A 14 6.49 7.29 -26.86
C SER A 14 6.99 6.66 -25.57
N TYR A 15 7.32 5.37 -25.57
CA TYR A 15 7.76 4.62 -24.39
C TYR A 15 8.87 3.62 -24.75
N PRO A 16 10.16 4.00 -24.67
CA PRO A 16 11.26 3.24 -25.26
C PRO A 16 11.53 1.87 -24.62
N LEU A 17 10.91 1.56 -23.47
CA LEU A 17 11.07 0.29 -22.74
C LEU A 17 10.01 -0.76 -23.10
N VAL A 18 9.04 -0.45 -23.96
CA VAL A 18 7.99 -1.39 -24.38
C VAL A 18 7.91 -1.48 -25.90
N GLU A 19 7.38 -2.60 -26.39
CA GLU A 19 7.02 -2.78 -27.80
C GLU A 19 5.53 -2.47 -27.98
N ARG A 20 5.18 -1.75 -29.04
CA ARG A 20 3.82 -1.48 -29.48
C ARG A 20 3.57 -2.20 -30.81
N TRP A 21 2.35 -2.64 -31.05
CA TRP A 21 1.99 -3.31 -32.30
C TRP A 21 1.67 -2.30 -33.41
N TRP A 22 2.35 -2.44 -34.55
CA TRP A 22 2.08 -1.73 -35.81
C TRP A 22 1.26 -2.65 -36.72
N ASP A 23 0.16 -2.16 -37.28
CA ASP A 23 -0.73 -2.96 -38.14
C ASP A 23 -0.42 -2.88 -39.64
N GLY A 24 0.65 -2.18 -40.03
CA GLY A 24 1.00 -1.89 -41.42
C GLY A 24 0.57 -0.49 -41.90
N THR A 25 -0.31 0.18 -41.16
CA THR A 25 -0.85 1.52 -41.49
C THR A 25 -0.86 2.48 -40.31
N ALA A 26 -1.06 2.00 -39.09
CA ALA A 26 -1.08 2.76 -37.85
C ALA A 26 -0.57 1.95 -36.63
N TRP A 27 -0.21 2.67 -35.57
CA TRP A 27 0.11 2.08 -34.27
C TRP A 27 -1.18 1.74 -33.51
N THR A 28 -1.29 0.52 -32.99
CA THR A 28 -2.43 0.08 -32.18
C THR A 28 -2.13 0.19 -30.69
N ASP A 29 -3.13 0.19 -29.82
CA ASP A 29 -2.93 0.32 -28.36
C ASP A 29 -2.36 -0.94 -27.67
N HIS A 30 -2.15 -2.02 -28.41
CA HIS A 30 -1.50 -3.22 -27.88
C HIS A 30 -0.03 -2.94 -27.57
N ARG A 31 0.35 -3.08 -26.31
CA ARG A 31 1.73 -2.94 -25.80
C ARG A 31 2.16 -4.22 -25.09
N ARG A 32 3.44 -4.58 -25.21
CA ARG A 32 4.06 -5.69 -24.48
C ARG A 32 5.47 -5.32 -24.01
N GLN A 33 5.94 -6.00 -22.97
CA GLN A 33 7.36 -5.95 -22.64
C GLN A 33 8.16 -6.78 -23.66
N PRO A 34 9.36 -6.32 -24.07
CA PRO A 34 10.23 -7.12 -24.94
C PRO A 34 10.51 -8.45 -24.26
N GLY A 35 10.22 -9.56 -24.93
CA GLY A 35 10.49 -10.88 -24.39
C GLY A 35 11.99 -11.03 -24.09
N THR A 36 12.34 -11.36 -22.85
CA THR A 36 13.71 -11.72 -22.49
C THR A 36 14.07 -13.00 -23.26
N LEU A 37 15.06 -12.92 -24.16
CA LEU A 37 15.60 -14.12 -24.78
C LEU A 37 16.12 -15.04 -23.66
N PRO A 38 15.83 -16.35 -23.68
CA PRO A 38 16.41 -17.26 -22.71
C PRO A 38 17.92 -17.31 -22.93
N VAL A 39 18.68 -16.88 -21.92
CA VAL A 39 20.12 -17.09 -21.87
C VAL A 39 20.35 -18.61 -21.84
N PRO A 40 21.14 -19.20 -22.75
CA PRO A 40 21.43 -20.63 -22.69
C PRO A 40 22.14 -20.95 -21.37
N LEU A 41 21.53 -21.79 -20.55
CA LEU A 41 22.16 -22.37 -19.36
C LEU A 41 23.37 -23.20 -19.83
N ALA A 42 24.56 -22.83 -19.34
CA ALA A 42 25.75 -23.65 -19.52
C ALA A 42 25.54 -25.04 -18.87
N PRO A 43 25.99 -26.14 -19.49
CA PRO A 43 25.79 -27.48 -18.93
C PRO A 43 26.59 -27.66 -17.63
N PRO A 44 26.06 -28.42 -16.64
CA PRO A 44 26.80 -28.73 -15.43
C PRO A 44 27.97 -29.68 -15.72
N GLU A 45 29.17 -29.34 -15.24
CA GLU A 45 30.33 -30.23 -15.31
C GLU A 45 30.06 -31.54 -14.56
N ARG A 46 30.27 -32.64 -15.26
CA ARG A 46 30.15 -34.00 -14.71
C ARG A 46 31.30 -34.25 -13.74
N GLY A 47 30.96 -34.52 -12.49
CA GLY A 47 31.87 -35.07 -11.50
C GLY A 47 32.46 -36.41 -11.96
N GLY A 48 33.77 -36.45 -12.14
CA GLY A 48 34.56 -37.66 -12.34
C GLY A 48 35.33 -38.03 -11.08
N ARG A 49 35.06 -39.22 -10.54
CA ARG A 49 35.78 -39.87 -9.44
C ARG A 49 36.91 -40.76 -10.00
N GLY A 50 38.15 -40.58 -9.54
CA GLY A 50 39.21 -41.60 -9.64
C GLY A 50 40.65 -41.06 -9.60
N PRO A 51 41.64 -41.78 -9.02
CA PRO A 51 42.69 -41.18 -8.18
C PRO A 51 44.10 -41.22 -8.79
N GLY A 52 44.94 -40.24 -8.43
CA GLY A 52 46.36 -40.18 -8.83
C GLY A 52 47.24 -39.57 -7.74
N ARG A 53 48.06 -40.41 -7.11
CA ARG A 53 49.16 -40.04 -6.20
C ARG A 53 50.23 -39.24 -6.97
N ALA A 54 50.70 -38.12 -6.39
CA ALA A 54 52.13 -37.81 -6.20
C ALA A 54 52.32 -36.34 -5.77
N LYS A 55 53.08 -36.14 -4.67
CA LYS A 55 54.19 -35.19 -4.45
C LYS A 55 54.01 -33.75 -5.01
N ALA A 56 54.19 -32.65 -4.28
CA ALA A 56 55.22 -32.33 -3.29
C ALA A 56 55.00 -30.90 -2.73
N VAL A 57 55.37 -30.70 -1.45
CA VAL A 57 56.18 -29.58 -0.90
C VAL A 57 55.67 -28.14 -1.17
N ALA A 58 55.01 -27.45 -0.22
CA ALA A 58 55.52 -26.80 1.01
C ALA A 58 56.48 -25.60 0.80
N LEU A 59 56.16 -24.47 1.46
CA LEU A 59 56.97 -23.32 1.97
C LEU A 59 56.22 -21.98 1.67
N VAL A 60 55.64 -21.23 2.62
CA VAL A 60 56.06 -20.57 3.89
C VAL A 60 56.32 -19.06 3.72
N ALA A 61 55.84 -18.31 4.73
CA ALA A 61 56.16 -16.92 5.15
C ALA A 61 55.44 -15.79 4.39
N ALA A 62 54.59 -14.94 5.01
CA ALA A 62 54.73 -14.04 6.18
C ALA A 62 55.43 -12.70 5.86
N GLY A 63 54.76 -11.59 6.20
CA GLY A 63 55.28 -10.22 6.19
C GLY A 63 54.12 -9.21 6.19
N ALA A 64 53.61 -8.74 7.33
CA ALA A 64 54.14 -7.72 8.25
C ALA A 64 53.98 -6.26 7.73
N VAL A 65 52.96 -5.59 8.30
CA VAL A 65 52.90 -4.21 8.86
C VAL A 65 53.57 -3.05 8.11
N LEU A 66 52.80 -1.99 7.85
CA LEU A 66 53.19 -0.60 8.18
C LEU A 66 52.01 0.39 8.20
N VAL A 67 52.01 1.22 9.25
CA VAL A 67 51.13 2.35 9.57
C VAL A 67 51.73 3.63 8.98
N THR A 68 50.91 4.57 8.51
CA THR A 68 51.22 6.01 8.58
C THR A 68 49.96 6.87 8.72
N SER A 69 49.95 7.62 9.81
CA SER A 69 49.05 8.72 10.16
C SER A 69 49.55 10.05 9.60
N ILE A 70 48.65 10.97 9.22
CA ILE A 70 48.91 12.42 9.21
C ILE A 70 47.72 13.15 9.84
N VAL A 71 48.03 13.86 10.93
CA VAL A 71 47.25 14.92 11.54
C VAL A 71 47.83 16.24 11.05
N THR A 72 46.98 17.16 10.58
CA THR A 72 47.28 18.60 10.67
C THR A 72 45.97 19.36 10.85
N GLY A 73 45.83 20.03 11.99
CA GLY A 73 44.85 21.09 12.21
C GLY A 73 45.52 22.46 12.16
N VAL A 74 44.76 23.51 11.83
CA VAL A 74 45.02 24.88 12.27
C VAL A 74 43.68 25.58 12.51
N LEU A 75 43.50 25.97 13.78
CA LEU A 75 42.58 27.00 14.28
C LEU A 75 43.11 28.39 13.91
N VAL A 76 42.24 29.31 13.48
CA VAL A 76 42.38 30.73 13.82
C VAL A 76 41.00 31.33 14.13
N LEU A 77 40.94 31.95 15.30
CA LEU A 77 39.86 32.73 15.89
C LEU A 77 39.72 34.10 15.22
N GLY A 78 38.50 34.62 15.19
CA GLY A 78 38.19 36.04 15.02
C GLY A 78 36.81 36.34 15.59
N ARG A 79 36.78 36.79 16.86
CA ARG A 79 35.59 37.17 17.62
C ARG A 79 35.53 38.70 17.72
N ASN A 80 34.31 39.23 17.81
CA ASN A 80 33.91 40.50 18.49
C ASN A 80 34.25 41.83 17.80
N ASP A 81 33.47 42.94 17.82
CA ASP A 81 32.26 43.34 18.57
C ASP A 81 31.58 44.57 17.90
N GLY A 82 30.29 44.79 18.21
CA GLY A 82 29.63 46.11 18.38
C GLY A 82 29.08 46.83 17.13
N SER A 83 28.02 47.63 17.16
CA SER A 83 26.81 47.81 18.00
C SER A 83 25.92 48.85 17.28
N ASP A 84 24.65 48.92 17.70
CA ASP A 84 23.73 50.07 17.66
C ASP A 84 22.93 50.41 16.39
N GLY A 85 21.60 50.45 16.56
CA GLY A 85 20.68 50.91 15.50
C GLY A 85 19.18 50.85 15.80
N ALA A 86 18.76 51.38 16.96
CA ALA A 86 17.47 52.03 17.27
C ALA A 86 16.12 51.40 16.86
N ALA A 87 15.30 51.21 17.91
CA ALA A 87 13.86 51.01 17.89
C ALA A 87 13.08 52.22 17.34
N ALA A 88 11.93 51.95 16.72
CA ALA A 88 10.83 52.91 16.62
C ALA A 88 9.49 52.18 16.85
N ALA A 89 9.06 52.22 18.11
CA ALA A 89 7.68 51.98 18.49
C ALA A 89 6.79 53.13 18.00
N ARG A 90 5.57 52.83 17.56
CA ARG A 90 4.48 53.80 17.46
C ARG A 90 3.24 53.23 18.14
N THR A 91 2.73 54.01 19.09
CA THR A 91 1.66 53.65 20.03
C THR A 91 0.37 54.41 19.69
N THR A 92 -0.76 53.78 20.05
CA THR A 92 -2.10 54.32 20.40
C THR A 92 -3.05 54.84 19.30
N PRO A 93 -4.40 54.82 19.49
CA PRO A 93 -5.18 54.54 20.74
C PRO A 93 -6.32 53.49 20.62
N PRO A 94 -6.97 53.12 21.75
CA PRO A 94 -8.10 52.18 21.81
C PRO A 94 -9.47 52.89 21.71
N GLY A 95 -10.43 52.26 21.05
CA GLY A 95 -11.85 52.67 21.02
C GLY A 95 -12.77 51.55 21.50
N THR A 96 -13.58 51.86 22.52
CA THR A 96 -14.55 51.00 23.21
C THR A 96 -15.89 50.86 22.42
N PRO A 97 -16.94 50.15 22.90
CA PRO A 97 -17.67 49.15 22.11
C PRO A 97 -19.06 49.59 21.64
N SER A 98 -19.61 48.94 20.60
CA SER A 98 -21.03 49.06 20.23
C SER A 98 -21.70 47.69 20.17
N ALA A 99 -22.77 47.54 20.94
CA ALA A 99 -23.71 46.42 20.94
C ALA A 99 -24.85 46.65 19.91
N PRO A 100 -25.90 45.81 19.85
CA PRO A 100 -26.13 44.86 18.77
C PRO A 100 -27.26 45.28 17.79
N SER A 101 -27.11 44.91 16.52
CA SER A 101 -28.20 45.03 15.54
C SER A 101 -28.82 43.66 15.25
N LYS A 102 -30.07 43.49 15.68
CA LYS A 102 -30.98 42.43 15.25
C LYS A 102 -31.20 42.53 13.73
N GLY A 103 -30.95 41.45 13.01
CA GLY A 103 -31.17 41.37 11.56
C GLY A 103 -31.35 39.94 11.08
N ARG A 104 -32.55 39.41 11.28
CA ARG A 104 -33.27 38.35 10.53
C ARG A 104 -32.42 37.46 9.59
N SER A 105 -32.04 36.28 10.07
CA SER A 105 -31.50 35.19 9.26
C SER A 105 -32.66 34.43 8.57
N PRO A 106 -32.60 34.17 7.25
CA PRO A 106 -33.59 33.33 6.59
C PRO A 106 -33.37 31.86 6.98
N SER A 107 -34.42 31.22 7.50
CA SER A 107 -34.46 29.79 7.79
C SER A 107 -34.24 28.97 6.52
N VAL A 108 -33.07 28.35 6.40
CA VAL A 108 -32.86 27.22 5.50
C VAL A 108 -33.49 26.00 6.17
N PRO A 109 -34.34 25.21 5.49
CA PRO A 109 -34.93 24.03 6.08
C PRO A 109 -33.82 23.07 6.51
N SER A 110 -33.89 22.64 7.77
CA SER A 110 -33.01 21.66 8.37
C SER A 110 -33.02 20.38 7.55
N THR A 111 -31.95 20.14 6.78
CA THR A 111 -31.63 18.79 6.33
C THR A 111 -31.50 17.93 7.58
N THR A 112 -32.35 16.92 7.67
CA THR A 112 -32.38 15.90 8.71
C THR A 112 -30.95 15.50 9.06
N GLY A 113 -30.51 15.87 10.27
CA GLY A 113 -29.23 15.41 10.81
C GLY A 113 -29.21 13.87 10.83
N PRO A 114 -28.02 13.25 10.78
CA PRO A 114 -27.91 11.80 10.80
C PRO A 114 -28.67 11.26 12.01
N ARG A 115 -29.53 10.26 11.80
CA ARG A 115 -30.14 9.47 12.88
C ARG A 115 -29.00 9.02 13.78
N SER A 116 -28.96 9.54 15.01
CA SER A 116 -28.00 9.14 16.02
C SER A 116 -28.15 7.62 16.24
N GLY A 117 -27.21 6.85 15.70
CA GLY A 117 -27.25 5.39 15.71
C GLY A 117 -26.85 4.70 14.39
N ALA A 118 -26.78 5.41 13.26
CA ALA A 118 -26.17 4.83 12.06
C ALA A 118 -24.63 4.79 12.24
N PRO A 119 -23.96 3.64 12.03
CA PRO A 119 -22.51 3.61 12.05
C PRO A 119 -21.99 4.57 10.97
N SER A 120 -21.01 5.39 11.32
CA SER A 120 -20.26 6.18 10.34
C SER A 120 -19.65 5.25 9.30
N VAL A 121 -19.66 5.66 8.03
CA VAL A 121 -19.09 4.91 6.91
C VAL A 121 -18.07 5.77 6.17
N VAL A 122 -17.03 5.14 5.65
CA VAL A 122 -16.10 5.72 4.68
C VAL A 122 -16.51 5.23 3.30
N VAL A 123 -16.54 6.14 2.33
CA VAL A 123 -16.89 5.83 0.94
C VAL A 123 -15.60 5.72 0.14
N ASP A 124 -15.39 4.55 -0.46
CA ASP A 124 -14.35 4.33 -1.46
C ASP A 124 -15.00 4.40 -2.84
N GLU A 125 -14.99 5.59 -3.41
CA GLU A 125 -15.59 5.86 -4.72
C GLU A 125 -14.87 5.11 -5.85
N LEU A 126 -13.55 4.90 -5.72
CA LEU A 126 -12.72 4.27 -6.75
C LEU A 126 -13.09 2.80 -6.92
N ASN A 127 -13.26 2.08 -5.80
CA ASN A 127 -13.63 0.66 -5.82
C ASN A 127 -15.15 0.43 -5.72
N GLY A 128 -15.93 1.50 -5.52
CA GLY A 128 -17.39 1.46 -5.47
C GLY A 128 -17.93 0.72 -4.24
N ILE A 129 -17.24 0.86 -3.10
CA ILE A 129 -17.63 0.25 -1.84
C ILE A 129 -17.74 1.28 -0.72
N THR A 130 -18.47 0.92 0.33
CA THR A 130 -18.47 1.63 1.60
C THR A 130 -17.95 0.70 2.68
N LEU A 131 -17.14 1.23 3.60
CA LEU A 131 -16.61 0.51 4.74
C LEU A 131 -17.18 1.13 6.02
N PRO A 132 -17.58 0.33 7.03
CA PRO A 132 -17.92 0.90 8.33
C PRO A 132 -16.67 1.54 8.94
N LEU A 133 -16.86 2.57 9.75
CA LEU A 133 -15.81 3.22 10.52
C LEU A 133 -15.99 2.85 12.00
N PRO A 134 -15.31 1.79 12.51
CA PRO A 134 -15.42 1.40 13.91
C PRO A 134 -14.80 2.45 14.84
N GLY A 135 -15.18 2.44 16.12
CA GLY A 135 -14.54 3.29 17.11
C GLY A 135 -13.03 3.04 17.18
N GLY A 136 -12.24 4.12 17.25
CA GLY A 136 -10.77 4.04 17.23
C GLY A 136 -10.15 4.04 15.82
N TRP A 137 -10.98 4.08 14.78
CA TRP A 137 -10.55 4.28 13.39
C TRP A 137 -10.92 5.68 12.91
N VAL A 138 -10.13 6.19 11.97
CA VAL A 138 -10.37 7.46 11.28
C VAL A 138 -10.22 7.25 9.77
N GLU A 139 -10.96 8.04 9.01
CA GLU A 139 -10.70 8.22 7.59
C GLU A 139 -9.34 8.94 7.43
N PRO A 140 -8.43 8.43 6.60
CA PRO A 140 -7.16 9.10 6.33
C PRO A 140 -7.42 10.49 5.73
N ARG A 141 -6.94 11.54 6.40
CA ARG A 141 -6.85 12.89 5.82
C ARG A 141 -5.43 13.10 5.33
N ASP A 142 -5.26 13.51 4.08
CA ASP A 142 -3.95 13.78 3.47
C ASP A 142 -2.99 12.57 3.55
N ALA A 143 -3.46 11.38 3.16
CA ALA A 143 -2.64 10.17 3.14
C ALA A 143 -1.59 10.21 2.02
N ALA A 144 -0.33 9.95 2.37
CA ALA A 144 0.77 9.79 1.40
C ALA A 144 0.76 8.43 0.69
N GLU A 145 0.05 7.43 1.24
CA GLU A 145 -0.17 6.14 0.60
C GLU A 145 -1.51 6.22 -0.14
N ASP A 146 -1.46 6.04 -1.47
CA ASP A 146 -2.65 5.85 -2.29
C ASP A 146 -3.45 4.63 -1.78
N ASP A 147 -4.76 4.62 -2.01
CA ASP A 147 -5.68 3.51 -1.68
C ASP A 147 -5.97 3.25 -0.17
N LEU A 148 -5.41 4.03 0.76
CA LEU A 148 -5.78 3.94 2.19
C LEU A 148 -7.22 4.40 2.42
N VAL A 149 -8.04 3.54 3.02
CA VAL A 149 -9.44 3.84 3.35
C VAL A 149 -9.72 3.98 4.84
N LEU A 150 -8.99 3.25 5.69
CA LEU A 150 -9.13 3.35 7.14
C LEU A 150 -7.75 3.29 7.81
N THR A 151 -7.55 4.11 8.83
CA THR A 151 -6.36 4.05 9.68
C THR A 151 -6.71 4.21 11.15
N THR A 152 -5.87 3.68 12.04
CA THR A 152 -5.84 4.16 13.42
C THR A 152 -5.31 5.59 13.48
N PRO A 153 -5.72 6.41 14.48
CA PRO A 153 -5.17 7.74 14.67
C PRO A 153 -3.69 7.68 15.06
N GLY A 154 -2.94 8.72 14.65
CA GLY A 154 -1.53 8.88 14.98
C GLY A 154 -0.57 7.97 14.21
N THR A 155 0.71 8.23 14.41
CA THR A 155 1.85 7.45 13.94
C THR A 155 2.79 7.20 15.11
N TYR A 156 3.71 6.26 14.96
CA TYR A 156 4.77 5.99 15.92
C TYR A 156 6.06 5.63 15.19
N ASP A 157 7.20 5.73 15.87
CA ASP A 157 8.48 5.34 15.28
C ASP A 157 8.54 3.83 15.04
N CYS A 158 8.84 3.46 13.80
CA CYS A 158 9.01 2.06 13.44
C CYS A 158 10.12 1.40 14.28
N PRO A 159 9.92 0.17 14.78
CA PRO A 159 10.89 -0.47 15.69
C PRO A 159 12.16 -0.98 15.01
N GLY A 160 12.15 -1.09 13.68
CA GLY A 160 13.27 -1.52 12.85
C GLY A 160 14.04 -0.34 12.28
N ASP A 161 13.99 -0.20 10.96
CA ASP A 161 14.62 0.94 10.27
C ASP A 161 13.81 2.23 10.49
N PRO A 162 14.45 3.43 10.45
CA PRO A 162 13.78 4.70 10.72
C PRO A 162 12.59 4.96 9.78
N GLY A 163 11.44 5.29 10.34
CA GLY A 163 10.23 5.55 9.59
C GLY A 163 9.02 5.76 10.52
N LEU A 164 7.89 6.16 9.94
CA LEU A 164 6.64 6.35 10.67
C LEU A 164 5.69 5.19 10.40
N CYS A 165 5.40 4.43 11.44
CA CYS A 165 4.50 3.30 11.41
C CYS A 165 3.12 3.69 11.96
N ARG A 166 2.10 2.90 11.60
CA ARG A 166 0.72 3.02 12.10
C ARG A 166 0.25 1.68 12.63
N ARG A 167 -0.59 1.72 13.66
CA ARG A 167 -1.06 0.52 14.37
C ARG A 167 -2.06 -0.30 13.55
N GLY A 168 -2.89 0.35 12.74
CA GLY A 168 -3.87 -0.32 11.89
C GLY A 168 -4.06 0.43 10.59
N ARG A 169 -4.08 -0.32 9.49
CA ARG A 169 -4.36 0.19 8.14
C ARG A 169 -5.32 -0.75 7.41
N VAL A 170 -6.22 -0.18 6.62
CA VAL A 170 -7.04 -0.87 5.64
C VAL A 170 -6.89 -0.14 4.31
N VAL A 171 -6.57 -0.89 3.27
CA VAL A 171 -6.35 -0.42 1.90
C VAL A 171 -7.29 -1.20 0.98
N SER A 172 -7.87 -0.55 -0.01
CA SER A 172 -8.71 -1.22 -1.02
C SER A 172 -8.29 -0.84 -2.42
N ARG A 173 -8.21 -1.83 -3.30
CA ARG A 173 -7.75 -1.65 -4.68
C ARG A 173 -8.49 -2.54 -5.65
N THR A 174 -8.59 -2.08 -6.90
CA THR A 174 -9.12 -2.87 -8.00
C THR A 174 -7.99 -3.71 -8.62
N VAL A 175 -8.29 -4.95 -8.98
CA VAL A 175 -7.39 -5.82 -9.74
C VAL A 175 -7.48 -5.45 -11.21
N THR A 176 -6.40 -4.90 -11.77
CA THR A 176 -6.37 -4.37 -13.14
C THR A 176 -5.44 -5.11 -14.10
N ALA A 177 -4.53 -5.94 -13.58
CA ALA A 177 -3.40 -6.50 -14.35
C ALA A 177 -3.55 -7.98 -14.74
N ASN A 178 -4.58 -8.68 -14.25
CA ASN A 178 -4.68 -10.14 -14.34
C ASN A 178 -6.04 -10.55 -14.93
N ALA A 179 -6.07 -11.66 -15.68
CA ALA A 179 -7.30 -12.30 -16.14
C ALA A 179 -7.92 -13.24 -15.08
N GLU A 180 -7.37 -13.25 -13.87
CA GLU A 180 -7.87 -14.05 -12.77
C GLU A 180 -8.96 -13.28 -12.02
N ASP A 181 -10.15 -13.86 -11.96
CA ASP A 181 -11.33 -13.25 -11.34
C ASP A 181 -11.84 -14.07 -10.13
N SER A 182 -11.23 -15.23 -9.83
CA SER A 182 -11.60 -16.05 -8.68
C SER A 182 -11.21 -15.36 -7.38
N PRO A 183 -12.17 -15.04 -6.48
CA PRO A 183 -11.85 -14.42 -5.19
C PRO A 183 -10.89 -15.25 -4.36
N LYS A 184 -11.02 -16.58 -4.40
CA LYS A 184 -10.13 -17.49 -3.68
C LYS A 184 -8.70 -17.38 -4.17
N THR A 185 -8.50 -17.50 -5.49
CA THR A 185 -7.17 -17.46 -6.09
C THR A 185 -6.50 -16.11 -5.84
N LEU A 186 -7.26 -15.02 -6.01
CA LEU A 186 -6.78 -13.66 -5.78
C LEU A 186 -6.32 -13.45 -4.33
N ALA A 187 -7.14 -13.81 -3.34
CA ALA A 187 -6.77 -13.64 -1.93
C ALA A 187 -5.58 -14.53 -1.51
N GLU A 188 -5.51 -15.76 -2.02
CA GLU A 188 -4.40 -16.69 -1.74
C GLU A 188 -3.08 -16.25 -2.37
N GLN A 189 -3.12 -15.59 -3.54
CA GLN A 189 -1.94 -15.02 -4.19
C GLN A 189 -1.51 -13.67 -3.58
N ASP A 190 -2.47 -12.87 -3.12
CA ASP A 190 -2.23 -11.51 -2.62
C ASP A 190 -1.66 -11.45 -1.21
N ILE A 191 -1.96 -12.43 -0.36
CA ILE A 191 -1.64 -12.37 1.08
C ILE A 191 -0.15 -12.21 1.39
N ASP A 192 0.73 -12.79 0.57
CA ASP A 192 2.19 -12.65 0.77
C ASP A 192 2.64 -11.22 0.49
N ASP A 193 2.21 -10.63 -0.63
CA ASP A 193 2.46 -9.23 -0.96
C ASP A 193 1.87 -8.29 0.10
N ALA A 194 0.64 -8.55 0.55
CA ALA A 194 0.01 -7.78 1.62
C ALA A 194 0.85 -7.81 2.91
N ALA A 195 1.40 -8.97 3.27
CA ALA A 195 2.25 -9.11 4.44
C ALA A 195 3.59 -8.39 4.24
N ASN A 196 4.24 -8.58 3.09
CA ASN A 196 5.54 -7.98 2.77
C ASN A 196 5.48 -6.46 2.79
N THR A 197 4.46 -5.86 2.15
CA THR A 197 4.24 -4.41 2.17
C THR A 197 3.95 -3.89 3.59
N ALA A 198 3.25 -4.67 4.41
CA ALA A 198 2.88 -4.25 5.76
C ALA A 198 4.04 -4.34 6.77
N TYR A 199 4.87 -5.40 6.68
CA TYR A 199 5.78 -5.79 7.75
C TYR A 199 7.19 -6.18 7.31
N ASP A 200 7.45 -6.47 6.02
CA ASP A 200 8.78 -6.83 5.56
C ASP A 200 9.60 -5.63 5.12
N ARG A 201 9.12 -4.95 4.06
CA ARG A 201 9.85 -3.89 3.37
C ARG A 201 8.89 -2.85 2.82
N ASP A 202 9.21 -1.58 2.98
CA ASP A 202 8.44 -0.48 2.39
C ASP A 202 8.88 -0.16 0.95
N ALA A 203 8.23 0.84 0.35
CA ALA A 203 8.49 1.26 -1.02
C ALA A 203 9.90 1.84 -1.25
N LEU A 204 10.57 2.33 -0.19
CA LEU A 204 11.94 2.86 -0.23
C LEU A 204 12.99 1.76 -0.04
N GLY A 205 12.54 0.57 0.36
CA GLY A 205 13.40 -0.57 0.60
C GLY A 205 13.83 -0.71 2.06
N ASP A 206 13.34 0.14 2.96
CA ASP A 206 13.62 0.04 4.39
C ASP A 206 12.83 -1.13 4.99
N ARG A 207 13.28 -1.65 6.15
CA ARG A 207 12.62 -2.75 6.89
C ARG A 207 12.06 -2.24 8.21
N PRO A 208 10.83 -1.70 8.24
CA PRO A 208 10.25 -1.06 9.42
C PRO A 208 10.17 -1.98 10.66
N TYR A 209 10.17 -3.31 10.45
CA TYR A 209 10.13 -4.31 11.53
C TYR A 209 11.27 -5.33 11.45
N ARG A 210 12.36 -4.99 10.76
CA ARG A 210 13.49 -5.90 10.44
C ARG A 210 13.06 -7.18 9.70
N GLY A 211 12.04 -7.07 8.86
CA GLY A 211 11.57 -8.16 8.02
C GLY A 211 10.62 -9.13 8.73
N ILE A 212 9.95 -9.96 7.93
CA ILE A 212 9.13 -11.07 8.38
C ILE A 212 10.01 -12.29 8.65
N THR A 213 9.86 -12.91 9.82
CA THR A 213 10.59 -14.14 10.19
C THR A 213 9.76 -15.41 10.03
N SER A 214 8.44 -15.30 10.21
CA SER A 214 7.50 -16.40 9.98
C SER A 214 6.07 -15.86 9.93
N HIS A 215 5.16 -16.65 9.37
CA HIS A 215 3.73 -16.42 9.46
C HIS A 215 3.00 -17.70 9.89
N ARG A 216 1.74 -17.55 10.32
CA ARG A 216 0.80 -18.65 10.60
C ARG A 216 -0.56 -18.30 10.01
N LEU A 217 -1.13 -19.21 9.23
CA LEU A 217 -2.51 -19.12 8.78
C LEU A 217 -3.48 -19.16 9.97
N LEU A 218 -4.31 -18.13 10.12
CA LEU A 218 -5.35 -18.05 11.16
C LEU A 218 -6.74 -18.34 10.61
N LYS A 219 -7.04 -17.85 9.41
CA LYS A 219 -8.37 -17.96 8.79
C LYS A 219 -8.20 -18.03 7.27
N ALA A 220 -8.95 -18.91 6.61
CA ALA A 220 -9.14 -18.89 5.17
C ALA A 220 -10.53 -19.43 4.86
N GLY A 221 -11.26 -18.77 3.96
CA GLY A 221 -12.58 -19.27 3.59
C GLY A 221 -13.45 -18.26 2.84
N SER A 222 -14.54 -18.79 2.29
CA SER A 222 -15.56 -18.00 1.61
C SER A 222 -16.32 -17.11 2.59
N VAL A 223 -16.68 -15.91 2.13
CA VAL A 223 -17.42 -14.91 2.90
C VAL A 223 -18.38 -14.17 1.97
N ALA A 224 -19.49 -13.64 2.50
CA ALA A 224 -20.37 -12.75 1.76
C ALA A 224 -20.00 -11.29 2.04
N VAL A 225 -19.67 -10.52 1.00
CA VAL A 225 -19.19 -9.15 1.10
C VAL A 225 -19.84 -8.32 -0.01
N ALA A 226 -20.38 -7.14 0.32
CA ALA A 226 -21.11 -6.29 -0.63
C ALA A 226 -22.16 -7.04 -1.48
N GLY A 227 -22.87 -8.00 -0.86
CA GLY A 227 -23.88 -8.81 -1.53
C GLY A 227 -23.35 -9.88 -2.50
N ARG A 228 -22.02 -10.09 -2.54
CA ARG A 228 -21.37 -11.05 -3.44
C ARG A 228 -20.53 -12.07 -2.67
N ALA A 229 -20.21 -13.18 -3.33
CA ALA A 229 -19.26 -14.15 -2.81
C ALA A 229 -17.84 -13.57 -2.89
N GLY A 230 -17.14 -13.64 -1.76
CA GLY A 230 -15.72 -13.30 -1.62
C GLY A 230 -14.96 -14.43 -0.93
N TYR A 231 -13.67 -14.21 -0.75
CA TYR A 231 -12.78 -15.11 -0.02
C TYR A 231 -11.74 -14.30 0.74
N LEU A 232 -11.45 -14.70 1.97
CA LEU A 232 -10.42 -14.07 2.79
C LEU A 232 -9.32 -15.06 3.15
N VAL A 233 -8.12 -14.54 3.36
CA VAL A 233 -6.98 -15.24 3.96
C VAL A 233 -6.39 -14.32 5.02
N ARG A 234 -6.25 -14.82 6.26
CA ARG A 234 -5.71 -14.08 7.41
C ARG A 234 -4.50 -14.78 7.99
N TRP A 235 -3.40 -14.06 8.12
CA TRP A 235 -2.15 -14.52 8.72
C TRP A 235 -1.87 -13.79 10.04
N ARG A 236 -1.24 -14.51 10.98
CA ARG A 236 -0.42 -13.91 12.03
C ARG A 236 1.01 -13.86 11.52
N VAL A 237 1.59 -12.67 11.51
CA VAL A 237 2.98 -12.41 11.11
C VAL A 237 3.84 -12.23 12.36
N ARG A 238 5.05 -12.80 12.35
CA ARG A 238 6.14 -12.52 13.29
C ARG A 238 7.24 -11.78 12.56
N THR A 239 7.75 -10.73 13.18
CA THR A 239 8.77 -9.86 12.63
C THR A 239 10.09 -10.00 13.38
N GLY A 240 11.18 -9.44 12.85
CA GLY A 240 12.48 -9.44 13.52
C GLY A 240 12.50 -8.62 14.81
N VAL A 241 11.68 -7.56 14.88
CA VAL A 241 11.46 -6.72 16.07
C VAL A 241 9.98 -6.34 16.21
N GLY A 242 9.57 -5.98 17.42
CA GLY A 242 8.20 -5.63 17.73
C GLY A 242 7.26 -6.85 17.87
N PRO A 243 5.95 -6.61 18.06
CA PRO A 243 4.98 -7.68 18.35
C PRO A 243 4.55 -8.50 17.12
N GLY A 244 5.01 -8.13 15.93
CA GLY A 244 4.44 -8.57 14.65
C GLY A 244 3.02 -8.02 14.45
N GLY A 245 2.27 -8.68 13.58
CA GLY A 245 0.95 -8.19 13.20
C GLY A 245 0.01 -9.26 12.69
N TYR A 246 -1.20 -8.85 12.37
CA TYR A 246 -2.20 -9.61 11.65
C TYR A 246 -2.37 -9.00 10.28
N VAL A 247 -2.40 -9.83 9.26
CA VAL A 247 -2.59 -9.42 7.88
C VAL A 247 -3.75 -10.19 7.30
N GLU A 248 -4.67 -9.52 6.62
CA GLU A 248 -5.76 -10.15 5.90
C GLU A 248 -5.82 -9.63 4.47
N SER A 249 -5.96 -10.55 3.51
CA SER A 249 -6.34 -10.24 2.14
C SER A 249 -7.74 -10.76 1.91
N LEU A 250 -8.65 -9.86 1.55
CA LEU A 250 -10.03 -10.14 1.22
C LEU A 250 -10.26 -9.80 -0.25
N ALA A 251 -10.69 -10.76 -1.05
CA ALA A 251 -11.05 -10.53 -2.45
C ALA A 251 -12.54 -10.80 -2.68
N PHE A 252 -13.17 -10.00 -3.53
CA PHE A 252 -14.54 -10.18 -4.02
C PHE A 252 -14.72 -9.40 -5.32
N ALA A 253 -15.70 -9.78 -6.13
CA ALA A 253 -16.03 -9.00 -7.32
C ALA A 253 -16.74 -7.69 -6.95
N SER A 254 -16.42 -6.57 -7.60
CA SER A 254 -17.19 -5.33 -7.42
C SER A 254 -18.61 -5.51 -7.94
N SER A 255 -19.60 -4.92 -7.27
CA SER A 255 -20.99 -4.89 -7.74
C SER A 255 -21.27 -3.74 -8.70
N VAL A 256 -20.35 -2.79 -8.85
CA VAL A 256 -20.48 -1.62 -9.73
C VAL A 256 -19.62 -1.75 -11.00
N GLY A 257 -19.98 -1.00 -12.03
CA GLY A 257 -19.17 -0.85 -13.25
C GLY A 257 -18.87 -2.16 -13.97
N SER A 258 -17.60 -2.37 -14.34
CA SER A 258 -17.09 -3.57 -15.02
C SER A 258 -17.10 -4.83 -14.16
N GLN A 259 -17.48 -4.71 -12.88
CA GLN A 259 -17.43 -5.78 -11.89
C GLN A 259 -16.02 -6.36 -11.66
N ALA A 260 -15.00 -5.53 -11.91
CA ALA A 260 -13.61 -5.92 -11.67
C ALA A 260 -13.42 -6.40 -10.21
N PRO A 261 -12.55 -7.39 -9.96
CA PRO A 261 -12.26 -7.84 -8.62
C PRO A 261 -11.66 -6.71 -7.76
N VAL A 262 -12.10 -6.63 -6.51
CA VAL A 262 -11.58 -5.73 -5.49
C VAL A 262 -10.85 -6.56 -4.45
N ILE A 263 -9.68 -6.08 -4.05
CA ILE A 263 -8.91 -6.63 -2.93
C ILE A 263 -8.89 -5.58 -1.82
N VAL A 264 -9.25 -5.98 -0.61
CA VAL A 264 -9.12 -5.19 0.61
C VAL A 264 -8.05 -5.85 1.48
N ARG A 265 -7.00 -5.09 1.79
CA ARG A 265 -5.89 -5.53 2.63
C ARG A 265 -6.00 -4.89 4.01
N PHE A 266 -5.88 -5.70 5.04
CA PHE A 266 -5.83 -5.27 6.44
C PHE A 266 -4.44 -5.55 7.00
N ALA A 267 -3.89 -4.61 7.77
CA ALA A 267 -2.63 -4.79 8.49
C ALA A 267 -2.73 -4.17 9.89
N PHE A 268 -2.85 -5.01 10.92
CA PHE A 268 -3.04 -4.58 12.31
C PHE A 268 -1.88 -5.07 13.18
N ASP A 269 -1.24 -4.15 13.89
CA ASP A 269 -0.21 -4.49 14.87
C ASP A 269 -0.81 -5.37 15.96
N ALA A 270 -0.02 -6.35 16.41
CA ALA A 270 -0.51 -7.32 17.38
C ALA A 270 -0.06 -7.03 18.83
N GLY A 271 0.49 -5.84 19.08
CA GLY A 271 0.86 -5.36 20.41
C GLY A 271 -0.35 -4.87 21.21
N ALA A 272 -0.12 -4.46 22.46
CA ALA A 272 -1.17 -3.96 23.35
C ALA A 272 -1.89 -2.71 22.80
N ASP A 273 -1.18 -1.88 22.02
CA ASP A 273 -1.73 -0.68 21.38
C ASP A 273 -2.29 -0.96 19.97
N GLY A 274 -2.31 -2.22 19.55
CA GLY A 274 -2.86 -2.64 18.27
C GLY A 274 -4.40 -2.56 18.25
N PRO A 275 -5.02 -2.39 17.07
CA PRO A 275 -6.47 -2.48 16.95
C PRO A 275 -6.98 -3.86 17.40
N PRO A 276 -8.22 -3.95 17.91
CA PRO A 276 -8.86 -5.23 18.17
C PRO A 276 -8.89 -6.10 16.91
N LEU A 277 -8.43 -7.35 16.99
CA LEU A 277 -8.47 -8.27 15.85
C LEU A 277 -9.90 -8.46 15.30
N ALA A 278 -10.91 -8.39 16.18
CA ALA A 278 -12.32 -8.47 15.82
C ALA A 278 -12.78 -7.34 14.88
N ASP A 279 -12.04 -6.24 14.79
CA ASP A 279 -12.35 -5.16 13.85
C ASP A 279 -12.14 -5.60 12.40
N MET A 280 -11.23 -6.54 12.09
CA MET A 280 -11.10 -7.09 10.73
C MET A 280 -12.39 -7.75 10.27
N ASP A 281 -13.00 -8.56 11.15
CA ASP A 281 -14.27 -9.23 10.87
C ASP A 281 -15.42 -8.22 10.80
N ARG A 282 -15.48 -7.26 11.73
CA ARG A 282 -16.52 -6.21 11.73
C ARG A 282 -16.46 -5.34 10.48
N ILE A 283 -15.27 -4.97 10.02
CA ILE A 283 -15.10 -4.19 8.81
C ILE A 283 -15.52 -5.03 7.60
N THR A 284 -14.98 -6.25 7.46
CA THR A 284 -15.34 -7.18 6.37
C THR A 284 -16.86 -7.39 6.25
N GLU A 285 -17.54 -7.68 7.36
CA GLU A 285 -18.99 -7.88 7.41
C GLU A 285 -19.80 -6.62 7.11
N GLY A 286 -19.21 -5.43 7.30
CA GLY A 286 -19.85 -4.14 7.07
C GLY A 286 -19.64 -3.56 5.68
N ILE A 287 -18.78 -4.14 4.84
CA ILE A 287 -18.54 -3.64 3.48
C ILE A 287 -19.82 -3.77 2.63
N ARG A 288 -20.24 -2.68 2.00
CA ARG A 288 -21.41 -2.62 1.09
C ARG A 288 -21.03 -1.99 -0.25
N ALA A 289 -21.83 -2.23 -1.28
CA ALA A 289 -21.69 -1.49 -2.53
C ALA A 289 -22.06 -0.01 -2.33
N THR A 290 -21.45 0.90 -3.08
CA THR A 290 -21.97 2.27 -3.18
C THR A 290 -23.36 2.23 -3.83
N GLY A 291 -24.34 2.90 -3.23
CA GLY A 291 -25.74 2.91 -3.71
C GLY A 291 -26.68 1.91 -3.02
N ASP A 292 -26.18 1.00 -2.19
CA ASP A 292 -27.00 0.06 -1.39
C ASP A 292 -27.73 0.72 -0.19
N ALA A 293 -27.76 2.05 -0.13
CA ALA A 293 -28.46 2.80 0.91
C ALA A 293 -29.99 2.70 0.73
N GLY A 294 -30.58 1.52 0.95
CA GLY A 294 -32.04 1.38 1.10
C GLY A 294 -32.72 0.06 0.76
N THR A 295 -32.04 -0.99 0.30
CA THR A 295 -32.74 -2.24 -0.10
C THR A 295 -32.49 -3.36 0.91
N GLY A 296 -33.32 -3.38 1.95
CA GLY A 296 -33.54 -4.60 2.71
C GLY A 296 -34.08 -5.70 1.79
N GLY A 297 -33.41 -6.85 1.81
CA GLY A 297 -33.95 -8.16 1.44
C GLY A 297 -34.59 -8.29 0.05
N GLY A 298 -33.83 -8.80 -0.92
CA GLY A 298 -34.40 -9.25 -2.19
C GLY A 298 -33.43 -10.08 -3.00
N VAL A 299 -33.45 -11.39 -2.81
CA VAL A 299 -32.86 -12.35 -3.76
C VAL A 299 -33.70 -12.34 -5.04
N GLY A 300 -33.29 -11.55 -6.03
CA GLY A 300 -33.91 -11.50 -7.34
C GLY A 300 -33.23 -12.45 -8.31
N SER A 301 -33.70 -13.70 -8.40
CA SER A 301 -33.41 -14.57 -9.54
C SER A 301 -34.15 -14.05 -10.76
N SER A 302 -33.45 -13.51 -11.76
CA SER A 302 -34.04 -13.20 -13.06
C SER A 302 -33.97 -14.42 -13.98
N ILE A 303 -34.95 -15.32 -13.81
CA ILE A 303 -35.41 -16.17 -14.90
C ILE A 303 -36.30 -15.27 -15.78
N GLY A 304 -35.84 -14.95 -16.99
CA GLY A 304 -36.61 -14.18 -17.96
C GLY A 304 -37.73 -15.03 -18.59
N PRO A 305 -38.90 -14.46 -18.91
CA PRO A 305 -39.87 -15.17 -19.72
C PRO A 305 -39.45 -15.12 -21.19
N SER A 306 -39.24 -16.30 -21.76
CA SER A 306 -39.24 -16.52 -23.20
C SER A 306 -40.61 -16.19 -23.79
N ARG A 307 -40.66 -15.28 -24.77
CA ARG A 307 -41.47 -15.38 -25.98
C ARG A 307 -41.04 -14.34 -27.02
#